data_AF-D2D2E4-F1
#
_entry.id   AF-D2D2E4-F1
#
_cell.length_a   1.000
_cell.length_b   1.000
_cell.length_c   1.000
_cell.angle_alpha   90.00
_cell.angle_beta   90.00
_cell.angle_gamma   90.00
#
_symmetry.space_group_name_H-M   'P 1'
#
loop_
_entity.id
_entity.type
_entity.pdbx_description
1 polymer ?
#
loop_
_entity_poly.entity_id
_entity_poly.type
_entity_poly.pdbx_seq_one_letter_code
_entity_poly.pdbx_strand_id
1 'polypeptide(L)'
;LLRVGDLVLYQHLFWFFGHPEVYILVLPAFGIISHVISFFSQKPVFGLMGMICAMGAISLLGFLVWAHHMFTVGLDLDTIAYFTSATMIIAVPTGMKIFSWLATVYAGRCWFTTPMWFAVGFVCLFTIGGVTGVVLANAGVDMMMHDTYYVVAHFHYVLSMGAVFGIFSGLYFWLGLMTGLSFHEGRGQVHFWVLFVGVNLTFFPMHMMGLGGMPRRMFDYADCFAGWNTLSSFGASVSFLSVLLLAAPLSVTGDRSKLGVRQATTLEWLLPSTPASHAFSQLPVLRVTKK
;
A
#
# COMPACT_ATOMS: atom_id res chain seq x y z
N LEU A 1 -47.27 -12.74 -0.99
CA LEU A 1 -46.16 -12.81 -1.98
C LEU A 1 -45.12 -11.68 -1.83
N LEU A 2 -45.06 -10.93 -0.71
CA LEU A 2 -44.18 -9.74 -0.55
C LEU A 2 -43.14 -9.92 0.57
N ARG A 3 -42.27 -10.92 0.43
CA ARG A 3 -40.99 -11.02 1.16
C ARG A 3 -39.93 -11.56 0.22
N VAL A 4 -39.71 -10.88 -0.91
CA VAL A 4 -38.62 -11.22 -1.80
C VAL A 4 -37.59 -10.11 -1.67
N GLY A 5 -36.56 -10.37 -0.85
CA GLY A 5 -35.39 -9.51 -0.79
C GLY A 5 -34.51 -9.73 -2.02
N ASP A 6 -33.76 -8.72 -2.41
CA ASP A 6 -32.80 -8.80 -3.51
C ASP A 6 -31.38 -9.02 -2.96
N LEU A 7 -30.79 -10.18 -3.29
CA LEU A 7 -29.43 -10.52 -2.90
C LEU A 7 -28.38 -9.67 -3.63
N VAL A 8 -28.69 -9.15 -4.82
CA VAL A 8 -27.81 -8.27 -5.59
C VAL A 8 -27.80 -6.87 -4.97
N LEU A 9 -28.95 -6.41 -4.45
CA LEU A 9 -29.01 -5.16 -3.68
C LEU A 9 -28.06 -5.18 -2.47
N TYR A 10 -27.97 -6.30 -1.74
CA TYR A 10 -26.98 -6.43 -0.66
C TYR A 10 -25.55 -6.22 -1.17
N GLN A 11 -25.21 -6.79 -2.33
CA GLN A 11 -23.88 -6.62 -2.91
C GLN A 11 -23.61 -5.16 -3.29
N HIS A 12 -24.58 -4.45 -3.88
CA HIS A 12 -24.41 -3.02 -4.14
C HIS A 12 -24.16 -2.25 -2.85
N LEU A 13 -24.94 -2.47 -1.79
CA LEU A 13 -24.76 -1.78 -0.51
C LEU A 13 -23.42 -2.11 0.14
N PHE A 14 -23.02 -3.38 0.11
CA PHE A 14 -21.74 -3.83 0.66
C PHE A 14 -20.57 -3.19 -0.08
N TRP A 15 -20.55 -3.28 -1.42
CA TRP A 15 -19.44 -2.76 -2.20
C TRP A 15 -19.42 -1.23 -2.30
N PHE A 16 -20.59 -0.57 -2.23
CA PHE A 16 -20.67 0.88 -2.17
C PHE A 16 -19.87 1.46 -1.01
N PHE A 17 -19.76 0.73 0.11
CA PHE A 17 -18.82 1.05 1.19
C PHE A 17 -17.46 0.37 1.01
N GLY A 18 -17.45 -0.92 0.69
CA GLY A 18 -16.25 -1.75 0.68
C GLY A 18 -15.18 -1.28 -0.31
N HIS A 19 -15.58 -0.71 -1.44
CA HIS A 19 -14.61 -0.14 -2.38
C HIS A 19 -14.01 1.19 -1.88
N PRO A 20 -14.78 2.19 -1.43
CA PRO A 20 -14.20 3.35 -0.72
C PRO A 20 -13.31 3.00 0.48
N GLU A 21 -13.64 1.95 1.25
CA GLU A 21 -12.84 1.51 2.39
C GLU A 21 -11.38 1.19 2.02
N VAL A 22 -11.15 0.57 0.85
CA VAL A 22 -9.77 0.28 0.42
C VAL A 22 -8.96 1.56 0.20
N TYR A 23 -9.62 2.66 -0.20
CA TYR A 23 -8.95 3.96 -0.34
C TYR A 23 -8.72 4.64 1.01
N ILE A 24 -9.66 4.50 1.95
CA ILE A 24 -9.49 5.00 3.32
C ILE A 24 -8.22 4.41 3.95
N LEU A 25 -7.93 3.13 3.68
CA LEU A 25 -6.75 2.44 4.20
C LEU A 25 -5.45 2.86 3.48
N VAL A 26 -5.48 3.05 2.16
CA VAL A 26 -4.25 3.31 1.38
C VAL A 26 -3.83 4.79 1.36
N LEU A 27 -4.77 5.73 1.44
CA LEU A 27 -4.46 7.17 1.37
C LEU A 27 -3.52 7.64 2.50
N PRO A 28 -3.67 7.20 3.77
CA PRO A 28 -2.69 7.48 4.82
C PRO A 28 -1.31 6.90 4.50
N ALA A 29 -1.24 5.67 4.00
CA ALA A 29 0.02 5.05 3.59
C ALA A 29 0.72 5.89 2.51
N PHE A 30 -0.01 6.39 1.50
CA PHE A 30 0.54 7.31 0.51
C PHE A 30 1.14 8.57 1.13
N GLY A 31 0.51 9.14 2.16
CA GLY A 31 1.05 10.27 2.90
C GLY A 31 2.38 9.92 3.57
N ILE A 32 2.42 8.81 4.31
CA ILE A 32 3.63 8.31 4.98
C ILE A 32 4.78 8.14 3.97
N ILE A 33 4.51 7.46 2.84
CA ILE A 33 5.51 7.25 1.79
C ILE A 33 6.01 8.57 1.21
N SER A 34 5.13 9.55 0.97
CA SER A 34 5.54 10.88 0.52
C SER A 34 6.48 11.58 1.52
N HIS A 35 6.21 11.50 2.82
CA HIS A 35 7.07 12.09 3.86
C HIS A 35 8.43 11.39 3.91
N VAL A 36 8.45 10.06 3.94
CA VAL A 36 9.68 9.25 4.02
C VAL A 36 10.56 9.47 2.80
N ILE A 37 10.00 9.37 1.59
CA ILE A 37 10.74 9.57 0.34
C ILE A 37 11.32 10.99 0.29
N SER A 38 10.53 12.01 0.64
CA SER A 38 11.01 13.40 0.64
C SER A 38 12.16 13.62 1.63
N PHE A 39 12.02 13.09 2.85
CA PHE A 39 13.00 13.21 3.91
C PHE A 39 14.34 12.58 3.53
N PHE A 40 14.31 11.29 3.14
CA PHE A 40 15.55 10.55 2.83
C PHE A 40 16.11 10.84 1.43
N SER A 41 15.38 11.52 0.55
CA SER A 41 15.90 12.04 -0.72
C SER A 41 16.42 13.49 -0.62
N GLN A 42 16.22 14.16 0.54
CA GLN A 42 16.54 15.57 0.77
C GLN A 42 15.95 16.52 -0.28
N LYS A 43 14.75 16.20 -0.77
CA LYS A 43 14.08 16.92 -1.85
C LYS A 43 12.60 17.02 -1.55
N PRO A 44 11.96 18.19 -1.77
CA PRO A 44 10.50 18.28 -1.65
C PRO A 44 9.84 17.32 -2.64
N VAL A 45 8.65 16.84 -2.30
CA VAL A 45 7.91 15.94 -3.20
C VAL A 45 7.65 16.63 -4.53
N PHE A 46 8.06 15.98 -5.61
CA PHE A 46 7.90 16.49 -6.96
C PHE A 46 6.42 16.59 -7.33
N GLY A 47 5.98 17.74 -7.83
CA GLY A 47 4.58 17.92 -8.24
C GLY A 47 3.58 17.86 -7.09
N LEU A 48 3.88 18.52 -5.96
CA LEU A 48 3.03 18.55 -4.76
C LEU A 48 1.55 18.82 -5.07
N MET A 49 1.24 19.83 -5.89
CA MET A 49 -0.15 20.14 -6.28
C MET A 49 -0.78 18.98 -7.06
N GLY A 50 -0.04 18.37 -7.97
CA GLY A 50 -0.48 17.19 -8.71
C GLY A 50 -0.79 16.00 -7.79
N MET A 51 0.02 15.78 -6.76
CA MET A 51 -0.26 14.73 -5.77
C MET A 51 -1.51 15.02 -4.93
N ILE A 52 -1.72 16.28 -4.53
CA ILE A 52 -2.91 16.69 -3.75
C ILE A 52 -4.16 16.50 -4.62
N CYS A 53 -4.14 16.97 -5.86
CA CYS A 53 -5.22 16.76 -6.82
C CYS A 53 -5.46 15.27 -7.09
N ALA A 54 -4.41 14.46 -7.20
CA ALA A 54 -4.54 13.01 -7.38
C ALA A 54 -5.22 12.33 -6.18
N MET A 55 -4.89 12.74 -4.94
CA MET A 55 -5.58 12.23 -3.75
C MET A 55 -7.06 12.63 -3.73
N GLY A 56 -7.38 13.88 -4.07
CA GLY A 56 -8.76 14.33 -4.19
C GLY A 56 -9.54 13.56 -5.26
N ALA A 57 -8.92 13.30 -6.41
CA ALA A 57 -9.51 12.52 -7.49
C ALA A 57 -9.75 11.06 -7.08
N ILE A 58 -8.79 10.41 -6.43
CA ILE A 58 -8.95 9.04 -5.91
C ILE A 58 -10.10 8.98 -4.90
N SER A 59 -10.16 9.93 -3.96
CA SER A 59 -11.23 9.97 -2.96
C SER A 59 -12.62 10.14 -3.59
N LEU A 60 -12.77 10.98 -4.62
CA LEU A 60 -14.04 11.17 -5.30
C LEU A 60 -14.42 9.96 -6.17
N LEU A 61 -13.50 9.50 -7.02
CA LEU A 61 -13.72 8.39 -7.94
C LEU A 61 -13.98 7.07 -7.18
N GLY A 62 -13.45 6.93 -5.96
CA GLY A 62 -13.65 5.73 -5.16
C GLY A 62 -15.10 5.42 -4.83
N PHE A 63 -15.99 6.43 -4.80
CA PHE A 63 -17.43 6.24 -4.62
C PHE A 63 -18.18 5.90 -5.93
N LEU A 64 -17.49 5.91 -7.07
CA LEU A 64 -18.10 5.78 -8.41
C LEU A 64 -17.76 4.47 -9.11
N VAL A 65 -17.03 3.56 -8.45
CA VAL A 65 -16.47 2.37 -9.11
C VAL A 65 -16.83 1.03 -8.47
N TRP A 66 -17.63 1.02 -7.41
CA TRP A 66 -17.82 -0.19 -6.58
C TRP A 66 -18.30 -1.44 -7.32
N ALA A 67 -19.11 -1.28 -8.38
CA ALA A 67 -19.73 -2.41 -9.05
C ALA A 67 -18.76 -3.23 -9.93
N HIS A 68 -17.48 -2.83 -10.06
CA HIS A 68 -16.49 -3.75 -10.64
C HIS A 68 -16.28 -5.03 -9.82
N HIS A 69 -16.67 -5.03 -8.54
CA HIS A 69 -16.69 -6.26 -7.73
C HIS A 69 -17.87 -7.19 -8.06
N MET A 70 -18.73 -6.80 -9.00
CA MET A 70 -20.00 -7.43 -9.29
C MET A 70 -20.14 -7.81 -10.78
N PHE A 71 -19.06 -7.80 -11.57
CA PHE A 71 -19.15 -8.06 -13.02
C PHE A 71 -19.77 -9.42 -13.38
N THR A 72 -19.67 -10.42 -12.50
CA THR A 72 -20.20 -11.77 -12.70
C THR A 72 -21.63 -11.99 -12.22
N VAL A 73 -22.30 -10.97 -11.63
CA VAL A 73 -23.65 -11.14 -11.07
C VAL A 73 -24.78 -10.94 -12.07
N GLY A 74 -24.45 -10.66 -13.34
CA GLY A 74 -25.44 -10.47 -14.42
C GLY A 74 -25.95 -9.03 -14.56
N LEU A 75 -25.10 -8.03 -14.31
CA LEU A 75 -25.39 -6.63 -14.62
C LEU A 75 -25.59 -6.42 -16.13
N ASP A 76 -26.36 -5.40 -16.52
CA ASP A 76 -26.52 -5.03 -17.92
C ASP A 76 -25.20 -4.50 -18.53
N LEU A 77 -25.08 -4.61 -19.85
CA LEU A 77 -23.85 -4.29 -20.58
C LEU A 77 -23.45 -2.82 -20.44
N ASP A 78 -24.40 -1.90 -20.38
CA ASP A 78 -24.12 -0.46 -20.27
C ASP A 78 -23.54 -0.14 -18.88
N THR A 79 -24.11 -0.73 -17.82
CA THR A 79 -23.57 -0.66 -16.46
C THR A 79 -22.15 -1.22 -16.40
N ILE A 80 -21.91 -2.41 -16.99
CA ILE A 80 -20.57 -3.01 -17.02
C ILE A 80 -19.56 -2.12 -17.75
N ALA A 81 -19.95 -1.55 -18.90
CA ALA A 81 -19.09 -0.64 -19.67
C ALA A 81 -18.74 0.63 -18.89
N TYR A 82 -19.72 1.21 -18.19
CA TYR A 82 -19.50 2.36 -17.31
C TYR A 82 -18.48 2.02 -16.22
N PHE A 83 -18.71 0.97 -15.43
CA PHE A 83 -17.84 0.63 -14.30
C PHE A 83 -16.44 0.17 -14.74
N THR A 84 -16.33 -0.49 -15.90
CA THR A 84 -15.04 -0.81 -16.55
C THR A 84 -14.25 0.48 -16.82
N SER A 85 -14.86 1.43 -17.53
CA SER A 85 -14.19 2.69 -17.91
C SER A 85 -13.83 3.54 -16.69
N ALA A 86 -14.77 3.70 -15.75
CA ALA A 86 -14.58 4.49 -14.53
C ALA A 86 -13.44 3.92 -13.66
N THR A 87 -13.37 2.59 -13.52
CA THR A 87 -12.30 1.94 -12.75
C THR A 87 -10.93 2.11 -13.40
N MET A 88 -10.84 1.97 -14.73
CA MET A 88 -9.59 2.20 -15.45
C MET A 88 -9.07 3.63 -15.30
N ILE A 89 -9.96 4.63 -15.21
CA ILE A 89 -9.57 6.04 -15.02
C ILE A 89 -8.83 6.25 -13.69
N ILE A 90 -9.13 5.49 -12.63
CA ILE A 90 -8.44 5.61 -11.33
C ILE A 90 -6.95 5.28 -11.43
N ALA A 91 -6.54 4.49 -12.41
CA ALA A 91 -5.12 4.20 -12.65
C ALA A 91 -4.31 5.47 -12.97
N VAL A 92 -4.92 6.50 -13.55
CA VAL A 92 -4.25 7.76 -13.92
C VAL A 92 -3.77 8.54 -12.69
N PRO A 93 -4.62 8.98 -11.74
CA PRO A 93 -4.15 9.71 -10.55
C PRO A 93 -3.20 8.85 -9.69
N THR A 94 -3.42 7.54 -9.66
CA THR A 94 -2.55 6.60 -8.95
C THR A 94 -1.15 6.54 -9.58
N GLY A 95 -1.08 6.42 -10.91
CA GLY A 95 0.16 6.45 -11.67
C GLY A 95 0.91 7.77 -11.53
N MET A 96 0.21 8.91 -11.54
CA MET A 96 0.80 10.23 -11.26
C MET A 96 1.56 10.27 -9.94
N LYS A 97 1.02 9.63 -8.88
CA LYS A 97 1.71 9.54 -7.58
C LYS A 97 2.95 8.67 -7.64
N ILE A 98 2.89 7.51 -8.31
CA ILE A 98 4.06 6.64 -8.52
C ILE A 98 5.18 7.39 -9.22
N PHE A 99 4.90 8.07 -10.32
CA PHE A 99 5.90 8.87 -11.04
C PHE A 99 6.39 10.07 -10.22
N SER A 100 5.54 10.70 -9.43
CA SER A 100 5.94 11.77 -8.50
C SER A 100 6.95 11.28 -7.46
N TRP A 101 6.73 10.11 -6.85
CA TRP A 101 7.69 9.52 -5.93
C TRP A 101 9.02 9.17 -6.61
N LEU A 102 8.97 8.53 -7.78
CA LEU A 102 10.18 8.23 -8.57
C LEU A 102 10.95 9.50 -8.94
N ALA A 103 10.26 10.56 -9.36
CA ALA A 103 10.87 11.84 -9.66
C ALA A 103 11.43 12.55 -8.41
N THR A 104 10.88 12.28 -7.22
CA THR A 104 11.41 12.80 -5.94
C THR A 104 12.70 12.09 -5.55
N VAL A 105 12.77 10.78 -5.76
CA VAL A 105 14.03 10.01 -5.59
C VAL A 105 15.07 10.42 -6.64
N TYR A 106 14.65 10.64 -7.88
CA TYR A 106 15.54 11.04 -8.96
C TYR A 106 16.25 12.37 -8.69
N ALA A 107 17.58 12.36 -8.85
CA ALA A 107 18.49 13.45 -8.54
C ALA A 107 18.43 13.95 -7.07
N GLY A 108 17.82 13.18 -6.16
CA GLY A 108 17.89 13.40 -4.72
C GLY A 108 19.16 12.81 -4.10
N ARG A 109 19.56 13.30 -2.93
CA ARG A 109 20.63 12.69 -2.12
C ARG A 109 20.02 11.59 -1.27
N CYS A 110 19.88 10.40 -1.86
CA CYS A 110 19.13 9.29 -1.29
C CYS A 110 19.91 8.56 -0.20
N TRP A 111 19.31 8.44 0.98
CA TRP A 111 19.78 7.61 2.08
C TRP A 111 18.91 6.37 2.22
N PHE A 112 19.45 5.21 1.86
CA PHE A 112 18.74 3.93 1.93
C PHE A 112 18.75 3.33 3.34
N THR A 113 18.08 4.03 4.25
CA THR A 113 17.75 3.55 5.60
C THR A 113 16.53 2.63 5.57
N THR A 114 16.23 1.97 6.69
CA THR A 114 15.14 1.00 6.81
C THR A 114 13.78 1.60 6.40
N PRO A 115 13.37 2.80 6.87
CA PRO A 115 12.13 3.42 6.41
C PRO A 115 12.09 3.62 4.88
N MET A 116 13.22 4.04 4.30
CA MET A 116 13.35 4.28 2.86
C MET A 116 13.26 2.98 2.06
N TRP A 117 13.83 1.88 2.56
CA TRP A 117 13.67 0.55 1.93
C TRP A 117 12.20 0.12 1.91
N PHE A 118 11.48 0.26 3.02
CA PHE A 118 10.03 -0.02 3.03
C PHE A 118 9.26 0.90 2.09
N ALA A 119 9.65 2.17 1.94
CA ALA A 119 9.01 3.09 1.01
C ALA A 119 9.26 2.71 -0.47
N VAL A 120 10.47 2.31 -0.82
CA VAL A 120 10.79 1.82 -2.17
C VAL A 120 10.08 0.48 -2.43
N GLY A 121 10.09 -0.43 -1.45
CA GLY A 121 9.35 -1.69 -1.52
C GLY A 121 7.86 -1.48 -1.71
N PHE A 122 7.26 -0.51 -1.02
CA PHE A 122 5.87 -0.08 -1.24
C PHE A 122 5.66 0.31 -2.71
N VAL A 123 6.49 1.21 -3.26
CA VAL A 123 6.35 1.65 -4.66
C VAL A 123 6.44 0.47 -5.62
N CYS A 124 7.37 -0.47 -5.41
CA CYS A 124 7.52 -1.67 -6.23
C CYS A 124 6.28 -2.59 -6.16
N LEU A 125 5.89 -3.03 -4.96
CA LEU A 125 4.78 -3.97 -4.77
C LEU A 125 3.45 -3.37 -5.21
N PHE A 126 3.22 -2.10 -4.86
CA PHE A 126 2.02 -1.37 -5.24
C PHE A 126 1.93 -1.18 -6.76
N THR A 127 3.07 -1.01 -7.46
CA THR A 127 3.07 -0.95 -8.94
C THR A 127 2.69 -2.30 -9.55
N ILE A 128 3.26 -3.40 -9.07
CA ILE A 128 2.93 -4.75 -9.55
C ILE A 128 1.43 -5.03 -9.35
N GLY A 129 0.92 -4.81 -8.13
CA GLY A 129 -0.49 -4.98 -7.83
C GLY A 129 -1.38 -4.01 -8.62
N GLY A 130 -0.96 -2.76 -8.80
CA GLY A 130 -1.72 -1.75 -9.54
C GLY A 130 -1.92 -2.15 -11.00
N VAL A 131 -0.89 -2.69 -11.65
CA VAL A 131 -0.99 -3.20 -13.02
C VAL A 131 -1.96 -4.37 -13.11
N THR A 132 -1.94 -5.31 -12.16
CA THR A 132 -2.91 -6.43 -12.15
C THR A 132 -4.34 -5.97 -11.82
N GLY A 133 -4.49 -4.84 -11.12
CA GLY A 133 -5.79 -4.20 -10.90
C GLY A 133 -6.38 -3.60 -12.16
N VAL A 134 -5.55 -3.02 -13.02
CA VAL A 134 -5.99 -2.54 -14.35
C VAL A 134 -6.44 -3.71 -15.22
N VAL A 135 -5.80 -4.88 -15.09
CA VAL A 135 -6.24 -6.11 -15.77
C VAL A 135 -7.62 -6.53 -15.28
N LEU A 136 -7.86 -6.55 -13.95
CA LEU A 136 -9.16 -6.90 -13.36
C LEU A 136 -10.25 -5.83 -13.59
N ALA A 137 -9.87 -4.57 -13.83
CA ALA A 137 -10.81 -3.53 -14.21
C ALA A 137 -11.45 -3.79 -15.58
N ASN A 138 -10.84 -4.64 -16.42
CA ASN A 138 -11.44 -5.09 -17.67
C ASN A 138 -12.45 -6.21 -17.39
N ALA A 139 -13.74 -5.91 -17.51
CA ALA A 139 -14.80 -6.89 -17.26
C ALA A 139 -14.66 -8.19 -18.07
N GLY A 140 -14.22 -8.11 -19.33
CA GLY A 140 -14.03 -9.32 -20.16
C GLY A 140 -12.96 -10.27 -19.62
N VAL A 141 -11.90 -9.72 -19.03
CA VAL A 141 -10.87 -10.52 -18.35
C VAL A 141 -11.33 -10.96 -16.96
N ASP A 142 -12.01 -10.07 -16.22
CA ASP A 142 -12.55 -10.39 -14.90
C ASP A 142 -13.52 -11.57 -14.98
N MET A 143 -14.35 -11.72 -16.02
CA MET A 143 -15.23 -12.90 -16.16
C MET A 143 -14.49 -14.25 -16.04
N MET A 144 -13.22 -14.31 -16.42
CA MET A 144 -12.39 -15.53 -16.27
C MET A 144 -11.61 -15.56 -14.95
N MET A 145 -11.22 -14.40 -14.42
CA MET A 145 -10.34 -14.27 -13.26
C MET A 145 -11.10 -14.05 -11.95
N HIS A 146 -12.38 -13.73 -12.02
CA HIS A 146 -13.24 -13.45 -10.88
C HIS A 146 -13.26 -14.66 -9.95
N ASP A 147 -13.23 -14.41 -8.64
CA ASP A 147 -13.17 -15.47 -7.63
C ASP A 147 -11.99 -16.46 -7.78
N THR A 148 -10.94 -16.13 -8.54
CA THR A 148 -9.70 -16.94 -8.58
C THR A 148 -8.62 -16.39 -7.64
N TYR A 149 -7.53 -17.14 -7.51
CA TYR A 149 -6.32 -16.69 -6.85
C TYR A 149 -5.67 -15.44 -7.49
N TYR A 150 -6.05 -15.07 -8.72
CA TYR A 150 -5.56 -13.84 -9.36
C TYR A 150 -6.05 -12.59 -8.64
N VAL A 151 -7.34 -12.55 -8.30
CA VAL A 151 -7.96 -11.48 -7.50
C VAL A 151 -7.35 -11.43 -6.11
N VAL A 152 -7.10 -12.60 -5.50
CA VAL A 152 -6.43 -12.70 -4.20
C VAL A 152 -5.05 -12.07 -4.27
N ALA A 153 -4.23 -12.46 -5.25
CA ALA A 153 -2.88 -11.95 -5.42
C ALA A 153 -2.86 -10.43 -5.65
N HIS A 154 -3.68 -9.93 -6.58
CA HIS A 154 -3.82 -8.51 -6.87
C HIS A 154 -4.09 -7.69 -5.60
N PHE A 155 -5.12 -8.08 -4.85
CA PHE A 155 -5.54 -7.36 -3.65
C PHE A 155 -4.47 -7.37 -2.56
N HIS A 156 -3.76 -8.50 -2.39
CA HIS A 156 -2.67 -8.58 -1.41
C HIS A 156 -1.49 -7.68 -1.79
N TYR A 157 -1.12 -7.57 -3.07
CA TYR A 157 -0.07 -6.64 -3.49
C TYR A 157 -0.45 -5.17 -3.26
N VAL A 158 -1.68 -4.77 -3.63
CA VAL A 158 -2.12 -3.36 -3.55
C VAL A 158 -2.50 -2.94 -2.14
N LEU A 159 -3.46 -3.63 -1.52
CA LEU A 159 -4.01 -3.18 -0.24
C LEU A 159 -3.22 -3.76 0.93
N SER A 160 -3.08 -5.08 1.02
CA SER A 160 -2.45 -5.69 2.19
C SER A 160 -1.00 -5.25 2.32
N MET A 161 -0.20 -5.40 1.26
CA MET A 161 1.21 -5.04 1.28
C MET A 161 1.43 -3.54 1.16
N GLY A 162 0.54 -2.81 0.47
CA GLY A 162 0.55 -1.35 0.50
C GLY A 162 0.38 -0.80 1.92
N ALA A 163 -0.64 -1.25 2.64
CA ALA A 163 -0.86 -0.84 4.03
C ALA A 163 0.28 -1.30 4.95
N VAL A 164 0.70 -2.57 4.88
CA VAL A 164 1.75 -3.12 5.76
C VAL A 164 3.10 -2.44 5.54
N PHE A 165 3.54 -2.25 4.29
CA PHE A 165 4.81 -1.56 4.02
C PHE A 165 4.74 -0.07 4.36
N GLY A 166 3.59 0.57 4.13
CA GLY A 166 3.35 1.95 4.58
C GLY A 166 3.45 2.08 6.11
N ILE A 167 2.81 1.17 6.85
CA ILE A 167 2.86 1.13 8.31
C ILE A 167 4.30 0.89 8.80
N PHE A 168 5.02 -0.08 8.25
CA PHE A 168 6.41 -0.32 8.67
C PHE A 168 7.35 0.82 8.30
N SER A 169 7.19 1.43 7.12
CA SER A 169 7.92 2.63 6.73
C SER A 169 7.71 3.75 7.76
N GLY A 170 6.44 4.02 8.12
CA GLY A 170 6.07 5.02 9.12
C GLY A 170 6.54 4.67 10.53
N LEU A 171 6.43 3.40 10.93
CA LEU A 171 6.89 2.91 12.22
C LEU A 171 8.38 3.18 12.37
N TYR A 172 9.23 2.71 11.45
CA TYR A 172 10.68 2.95 11.52
C TYR A 172 11.02 4.43 11.39
N PHE A 173 10.24 5.21 10.64
CA PHE A 173 10.48 6.64 10.48
C PHE A 173 10.21 7.41 11.78
N TRP A 174 9.06 7.19 12.43
CA TRP A 174 8.64 7.93 13.62
C TRP A 174 8.91 7.20 14.95
N LEU A 175 9.49 6.00 14.97
CA LEU A 175 9.72 5.23 16.21
C LEU A 175 10.46 6.05 17.26
N GLY A 176 11.55 6.71 16.86
CA GLY A 176 12.35 7.56 17.75
C GLY A 176 11.58 8.77 18.25
N LEU A 177 10.70 9.35 17.43
CA LEU A 177 9.86 10.48 17.86
C LEU A 177 8.79 10.03 18.87
N MET A 178 8.11 8.91 18.60
CA MET A 178 7.01 8.41 19.44
C MET A 178 7.50 7.82 20.76
N THR A 179 8.64 7.13 20.78
CA THR A 179 9.07 6.32 21.94
C THR A 179 10.39 6.77 22.56
N GLY A 180 11.19 7.59 21.85
CA GLY A 180 12.56 7.92 22.25
C GLY A 180 13.56 6.78 22.06
N LEU A 181 13.12 5.61 21.59
CA LEU A 181 13.96 4.45 21.33
C LEU A 181 14.60 4.52 19.95
N SER A 182 15.81 3.95 19.83
CA SER A 182 16.45 3.72 18.53
C SER A 182 16.33 2.25 18.14
N PHE A 183 16.54 1.96 16.86
CA PHE A 183 16.57 0.60 16.35
C PHE A 183 17.89 0.34 15.64
N HIS A 184 18.30 -0.94 15.61
CA HIS A 184 19.51 -1.31 14.88
C HIS A 184 19.21 -1.37 13.38
N GLU A 185 19.76 -0.42 12.62
CA GLU A 185 19.54 -0.25 11.18
C GLU A 185 19.75 -1.56 10.39
N GLY A 186 20.83 -2.30 10.64
CA GLY A 186 21.07 -3.57 9.95
C GLY A 186 20.02 -4.65 10.22
N ARG A 187 19.38 -4.64 11.39
CA ARG A 187 18.30 -5.60 11.71
C ARG A 187 16.99 -5.17 11.07
N GLY A 188 16.74 -3.86 10.99
CA GLY A 188 15.61 -3.30 10.25
C GLY A 188 15.67 -3.64 8.75
N GLN A 189 16.86 -3.57 8.14
CA GLN A 189 17.05 -3.97 6.74
C GLN A 189 16.87 -5.47 6.53
N VAL A 190 17.30 -6.32 7.47
CA VAL A 190 17.02 -7.77 7.41
C VAL A 190 15.51 -8.02 7.46
N HIS A 191 14.78 -7.38 8.37
CA HIS A 191 13.32 -7.45 8.43
C HIS A 191 12.68 -7.05 7.08
N PHE A 192 13.12 -5.94 6.48
CA PHE A 192 12.66 -5.54 5.15
C PHE A 192 12.89 -6.63 4.09
N TRP A 193 14.12 -7.11 3.92
CA TRP A 193 14.46 -8.04 2.84
C TRP A 193 13.78 -9.40 2.98
N VAL A 194 13.73 -9.95 4.20
CA VAL A 194 13.02 -11.21 4.46
C VAL A 194 11.53 -11.05 4.16
N LEU A 195 10.91 -9.93 4.54
CA LEU A 195 9.50 -9.68 4.23
C LEU A 195 9.29 -9.51 2.73
N PHE A 196 10.09 -8.68 2.07
CA PHE A 196 9.96 -8.38 0.64
C PHE A 196 10.09 -9.64 -0.22
N VAL A 197 11.06 -10.51 0.09
CA VAL A 197 11.22 -11.80 -0.60
C VAL A 197 10.05 -12.73 -0.27
N GLY A 198 9.70 -12.88 1.01
CA GLY A 198 8.59 -13.75 1.43
C GLY A 198 7.27 -13.39 0.76
N VAL A 199 6.95 -12.10 0.70
CA VAL A 199 5.72 -11.56 0.09
C VAL A 199 5.65 -11.88 -1.40
N ASN A 200 6.75 -11.69 -2.14
CA ASN A 200 6.77 -12.03 -3.56
C ASN A 200 6.70 -13.55 -3.78
N LEU A 201 7.40 -14.35 -2.97
CA LEU A 201 7.28 -15.81 -3.01
C LEU A 201 5.87 -16.28 -2.65
N THR A 202 5.12 -15.52 -1.85
CA THR A 202 3.74 -15.85 -1.48
C THR A 202 2.77 -15.54 -2.62
N PHE A 203 2.72 -14.27 -3.04
CA PHE A 203 1.62 -13.77 -3.87
C PHE A 203 1.92 -13.82 -5.37
N PHE A 204 3.18 -13.84 -5.81
CA PHE A 204 3.47 -13.99 -7.23
C PHE A 204 3.01 -15.34 -7.77
N PRO A 205 3.27 -16.49 -7.10
CA PRO A 205 2.69 -17.78 -7.50
C PRO A 205 1.16 -17.80 -7.54
N MET A 206 0.49 -17.02 -6.70
CA MET A 206 -0.96 -16.92 -6.71
C MET A 206 -1.50 -16.31 -8.01
N HIS A 207 -0.79 -15.37 -8.64
CA HIS A 207 -1.16 -14.91 -9.98
C HIS A 207 -1.11 -16.06 -11.00
N MET A 208 -0.08 -16.89 -10.95
CA MET A 208 0.06 -18.03 -11.86
C MET A 208 -1.05 -19.08 -11.65
N MET A 209 -1.37 -19.40 -10.39
CA MET A 209 -2.49 -20.29 -10.08
C MET A 209 -3.84 -19.70 -10.49
N GLY A 210 -4.03 -18.40 -10.28
CA GLY A 210 -5.23 -17.67 -10.70
C GLY A 210 -5.43 -17.65 -12.20
N LEU A 211 -4.36 -17.38 -12.97
CA LEU A 211 -4.37 -17.50 -14.43
C LEU A 211 -4.68 -18.92 -14.90
N GLY A 212 -4.25 -19.93 -14.13
CA GLY A 212 -4.59 -21.34 -14.35
C GLY A 212 -6.01 -21.73 -13.92
N GLY A 213 -6.81 -20.80 -13.39
CA GLY A 213 -8.20 -21.03 -13.00
C GLY A 213 -8.39 -21.60 -11.60
N MET A 214 -7.37 -21.54 -10.71
CA MET A 214 -7.54 -21.98 -9.32
C MET A 214 -8.52 -21.06 -8.57
N PRO A 215 -9.69 -21.56 -8.13
CA PRO A 215 -10.68 -20.76 -7.41
C PRO A 215 -10.21 -20.46 -5.99
N ARG A 216 -10.58 -19.29 -5.45
CA ARG A 216 -10.34 -18.92 -4.05
C ARG A 216 -11.30 -19.67 -3.12
N ARG A 217 -10.94 -19.75 -1.83
CA ARG A 217 -11.78 -20.32 -0.75
C ARG A 217 -12.07 -21.83 -0.90
N MET A 218 -11.19 -22.55 -1.60
CA MET A 218 -11.20 -24.02 -1.62
C MET A 218 -10.19 -24.56 -0.61
N PHE A 219 -10.57 -25.62 0.10
CA PHE A 219 -9.67 -26.27 1.06
C PHE A 219 -8.65 -27.20 0.38
N ASP A 220 -8.94 -27.66 -0.84
CA ASP A 220 -8.13 -28.57 -1.63
C ASP A 220 -8.05 -28.11 -3.09
N TYR A 221 -7.08 -28.62 -3.86
CA TYR A 221 -6.78 -28.19 -5.22
C TYR A 221 -6.25 -29.33 -6.10
N ALA A 222 -6.38 -29.17 -7.41
CA ALA A 222 -5.86 -30.15 -8.37
C ALA A 222 -4.32 -30.22 -8.35
N ASP A 223 -3.77 -31.42 -8.60
CA ASP A 223 -2.32 -31.68 -8.56
C ASP A 223 -1.48 -30.73 -9.43
N CYS A 224 -2.04 -30.20 -10.52
CA CYS A 224 -1.36 -29.23 -11.38
C CYS A 224 -0.98 -27.92 -10.66
N PHE A 225 -1.65 -27.58 -9.56
CA PHE A 225 -1.34 -26.39 -8.75
C PHE A 225 -0.34 -26.65 -7.63
N ALA A 226 0.00 -27.92 -7.33
CA ALA A 226 0.81 -28.28 -6.17
C ALA A 226 2.17 -27.56 -6.13
N GLY A 227 2.85 -27.42 -7.27
CA GLY A 227 4.14 -26.73 -7.34
C GLY A 227 4.06 -25.25 -6.94
N TRP A 228 3.13 -24.50 -7.56
CA TRP A 228 2.92 -23.09 -7.24
C TRP A 228 2.38 -22.87 -5.83
N ASN A 229 1.49 -23.74 -5.36
CA ASN A 229 0.93 -23.66 -4.02
C ASN A 229 2.00 -23.89 -2.95
N THR A 230 2.86 -24.92 -3.13
CA THR A 230 3.98 -25.19 -2.22
C THR A 230 4.94 -23.99 -2.12
N LEU A 231 5.27 -23.37 -3.25
CA LEU A 231 6.10 -22.17 -3.26
C LEU A 231 5.43 -21.00 -2.52
N SER A 232 4.13 -20.82 -2.73
CA SER A 232 3.32 -19.82 -2.03
C SER A 232 3.32 -20.03 -0.52
N SER A 233 3.12 -21.27 -0.05
CA SER A 233 3.15 -21.62 1.38
C SER A 233 4.54 -21.41 2.00
N PHE A 234 5.61 -21.72 1.27
CA PHE A 234 6.97 -21.43 1.70
C PHE A 234 7.19 -19.93 1.85
N GLY A 235 6.79 -19.13 0.86
CA GLY A 235 6.83 -17.66 0.93
C GLY A 235 6.07 -17.10 2.12
N ALA A 236 4.91 -17.67 2.44
CA ALA A 236 4.09 -17.25 3.57
C ALA A 236 4.83 -17.52 4.90
N SER A 237 5.50 -18.66 5.01
CA SER A 237 6.32 -19.02 6.17
C SER A 237 7.52 -18.08 6.34
N VAL A 238 8.17 -17.69 5.23
CA VAL A 238 9.25 -16.69 5.22
C VAL A 238 8.73 -15.31 5.66
N SER A 239 7.55 -14.91 5.19
CA SER A 239 6.92 -13.65 5.58
C SER A 239 6.57 -13.63 7.07
N PHE A 240 6.05 -14.75 7.59
CA PHE A 240 5.77 -14.92 9.02
C PHE A 240 7.04 -14.81 9.87
N LEU A 241 8.13 -15.47 9.45
CA LEU A 241 9.43 -15.33 10.09
C LEU A 241 9.88 -13.86 10.13
N SER A 242 9.65 -13.11 9.05
CA SER A 242 9.97 -11.69 9.01
C SER A 242 9.23 -10.88 10.08
N VAL A 243 7.93 -11.14 10.27
CA VAL A 243 7.14 -10.49 11.32
C VAL A 243 7.66 -10.83 12.71
N LEU A 244 8.16 -12.04 12.96
CA LEU A 244 8.84 -12.37 14.22
C LEU A 244 10.16 -11.59 14.38
N LEU A 245 10.89 -11.39 13.28
CA LEU A 245 12.12 -10.59 13.26
C LEU A 245 11.87 -9.10 13.51
N LEU A 246 10.65 -8.57 13.34
CA LEU A 246 10.28 -7.19 13.69
C LEU A 246 10.56 -6.83 15.15
N ALA A 247 10.48 -7.79 16.07
CA ALA A 247 10.79 -7.57 17.49
C ALA A 247 12.29 -7.36 17.74
N ALA A 248 13.16 -7.94 16.90
CA ALA A 248 14.62 -7.92 17.06
C ALA A 248 15.33 -6.55 16.82
N PRO A 249 14.87 -5.65 15.92
CA PRO A 249 15.44 -4.32 15.76
C PRO A 249 15.04 -3.34 16.86
N LEU A 250 13.94 -3.56 17.59
CA LEU A 250 13.52 -2.70 18.70
C LEU A 250 14.51 -2.83 19.87
N SER A 251 15.59 -2.06 19.82
CA SER A 251 16.57 -2.06 20.90
C SER A 251 16.12 -1.05 21.96
N VAL A 252 15.77 -1.55 23.15
CA VAL A 252 15.45 -0.72 24.33
C VAL A 252 16.71 -0.01 24.88
N THR A 253 17.89 -0.31 24.33
CA THR A 253 19.14 0.34 24.73
C THR A 253 19.10 1.81 24.32
N GLY A 254 18.90 2.68 25.32
CA GLY A 254 18.59 4.10 25.26
C GLY A 254 19.65 5.03 24.66
N ASP A 255 20.26 4.66 23.55
CA ASP A 255 20.90 5.64 22.68
C ASP A 255 19.78 6.46 22.04
N ARG A 256 19.46 7.57 22.71
CA ARG A 256 18.53 8.60 22.22
C ARG A 256 18.88 8.86 20.76
N SER A 257 17.92 8.61 19.87
CA SER A 257 18.13 8.74 18.44
C SER A 257 18.67 10.13 18.14
N LYS A 258 19.96 10.24 17.82
CA LYS A 258 20.55 11.42 17.17
C LYS A 258 20.19 11.40 15.69
N LEU A 259 18.91 11.16 15.37
CA LEU A 259 18.41 11.36 14.01
C LEU A 259 18.59 12.85 13.77
N GLY A 260 19.58 13.17 12.92
CA GLY A 260 20.10 14.51 12.78
C GLY A 260 18.98 15.48 12.42
N VAL A 261 18.59 16.32 13.38
CA VAL A 261 17.65 17.45 13.27
C VAL A 261 18.01 18.41 12.11
N ARG A 262 19.22 18.28 11.55
CA ARG A 262 19.79 19.22 10.57
C ARG A 262 19.11 19.24 9.20
N GLN A 263 18.21 18.30 8.88
CA GLN A 263 17.64 18.17 7.53
C GLN A 263 16.13 17.92 7.48
N ALA A 264 15.46 17.94 8.63
CA ALA A 264 14.02 17.77 8.67
C ALA A 264 13.30 19.01 8.11
N THR A 265 12.31 18.78 7.24
CA THR A 265 11.53 19.86 6.57
C THR A 265 10.17 20.10 7.21
N THR A 266 9.77 19.28 8.18
CA THR A 266 8.45 19.27 8.79
C THR A 266 8.53 19.51 10.31
N LEU A 267 7.43 20.01 10.88
CA LEU A 267 7.42 20.58 12.25
C LEU A 267 7.67 19.56 13.36
N GLU A 268 7.34 18.29 13.14
CA GLU A 268 7.44 17.24 14.16
C GLU A 268 8.89 17.01 14.61
N TRP A 269 9.86 17.31 13.76
CA TRP A 269 11.28 17.17 14.06
C TRP A 269 11.89 18.35 14.81
N LEU A 270 11.11 19.41 15.05
CA LEU A 270 11.49 20.51 15.96
C LEU A 270 11.28 20.13 17.43
N LEU A 271 10.51 19.08 17.69
CA LEU A 271 10.17 18.61 19.03
C LEU A 271 11.18 17.57 19.51
N PRO A 272 11.42 17.47 20.84
CA PRO A 272 12.14 16.33 21.39
C PRO A 272 11.34 15.04 21.17
N SER A 273 12.01 13.89 21.23
CA SER A 273 11.35 12.60 21.31
C SER A 273 10.41 12.56 22.52
N THR A 274 9.29 11.85 22.41
CA THR A 274 8.18 11.84 23.37
C THR A 274 7.74 13.27 23.73
N PRO A 275 7.13 14.02 22.78
CA PRO A 275 6.75 15.41 23.01
C PRO A 275 5.83 15.55 24.24
N ALA A 276 5.93 16.71 24.91
CA ALA A 276 5.03 17.06 26.00
C ALA A 276 3.57 17.16 25.51
N SER A 277 2.61 17.09 26.45
CA SER A 277 1.18 17.22 26.15
C SER A 277 0.85 18.52 25.39
N HIS A 278 1.59 19.59 25.65
CA HIS A 278 1.55 20.83 24.89
C HIS A 278 2.81 20.93 24.01
N ALA A 279 2.64 20.66 22.71
CA ALA A 279 3.77 20.50 21.78
C ALA A 279 4.60 21.77 21.57
N PHE A 280 3.96 22.92 21.37
CA PHE A 280 4.66 24.19 21.11
C PHE A 280 4.16 25.26 22.05
N SER A 281 5.04 25.90 22.83
CA SER A 281 4.67 27.02 23.70
C SER A 281 4.18 28.25 22.92
N GLN A 282 4.64 28.42 21.68
CA GLN A 282 4.19 29.44 20.74
C GLN A 282 4.04 28.81 19.36
N LEU A 283 3.03 29.24 18.59
CA LEU A 283 2.78 28.72 17.25
C LEU A 283 3.97 29.03 16.32
N PRO A 284 4.57 28.02 15.67
CA PRO A 284 5.67 28.24 14.75
C PRO A 284 5.19 28.97 13.49
N VAL A 285 5.93 30.01 13.08
CA VAL A 285 5.65 30.74 11.84
C VAL A 285 6.28 30.01 10.67
N LEU A 286 5.45 29.41 9.81
CA LEU A 286 5.90 28.76 8.58
C LEU A 286 6.25 29.80 7.52
N ARG A 287 7.50 29.80 7.05
CA ARG A 287 7.91 30.57 5.87
C ARG A 287 8.26 29.60 4.75
N VAL A 288 7.64 29.79 3.58
CA VAL A 288 8.01 29.03 2.38
C VAL A 288 9.41 29.49 1.97
N THR A 289 10.41 28.63 2.15
CA THR A 289 11.73 28.88 1.56
C THR A 289 11.59 28.83 0.04
N LYS A 290 11.59 29.99 -0.61
CA LYS A 290 11.85 30.08 -2.05
C LYS A 290 13.27 29.55 -2.27
N LYS A 291 13.39 28.34 -2.82
CA LYS A 291 14.60 27.87 -3.49
C LYS A 291 14.41 28.10 -4.97
#